data_AF-A0D1C4-F1
#
_entry.id   AF-A0D1C4-F1
#
_cell.length_a   1.000
_cell.length_b   1.000
_cell.length_c   1.000
_cell.angle_alpha   90.00
_cell.angle_beta   90.00
_cell.angle_gamma   90.00
#
_symmetry.space_group_name_H-M   'P 1'
#
loop_
_entity.id
_entity.type
_entity.pdbx_description
1 polymer ?
#
loop_
_entity_poly.entity_id
_entity_poly.type
_entity_poly.pdbx_seq_one_letter_code
_entity_poly.pdbx_strand_id
1 'polypeptide(L)'
;MLSEQIVYPEPKIAVEFENQLVCHICDDELERPNHCDFCGKSTCSNCLVKRRKLNDEVLHPVCEYCERIFLERILILSAKKQREELAISLESANVELANKRQQLYSFKNLLHSNPGEVTSEQKIQKLDEDIIEATYQKNSIILQLQEIETQKIELKQSNIEKTQSIDIKQVKLQETINKAQKSKDELEDIQRQIDEFLANLPMLDAEQKSALTQLDFSNYEQIFRGSNLPELMNQQAIKQSQIGQQPNSKKKPDQKEECNIF
;
A
#
# COMPACT_ATOMS: atom_id res chain seq x y z
N MET A 1 29.06 24.93 -26.15
CA MET A 1 28.75 23.60 -26.68
C MET A 1 29.00 22.63 -25.52
N LEU A 2 28.07 22.37 -24.62
CA LEU A 2 26.76 21.75 -24.82
C LEU A 2 25.76 22.34 -23.83
N SER A 3 24.62 22.74 -24.35
CA SER A 3 23.41 23.10 -23.61
C SER A 3 22.78 21.85 -23.02
N GLU A 4 22.82 21.67 -21.70
CA GLU A 4 21.94 20.69 -21.05
C GLU A 4 20.60 21.35 -20.77
N GLN A 5 19.66 21.06 -21.67
CA GLN A 5 18.25 21.36 -21.53
C GLN A 5 17.74 20.72 -20.23
N ILE A 6 17.27 21.55 -19.31
CA ILE A 6 16.35 21.10 -18.27
C ILE A 6 15.07 20.72 -19.02
N VAL A 7 14.94 19.43 -19.33
CA VAL A 7 13.72 18.86 -19.90
C VAL A 7 12.66 18.91 -18.80
N TYR A 8 11.80 19.92 -18.87
CA TYR A 8 10.56 19.94 -18.10
C TYR A 8 9.67 18.80 -18.65
N PRO A 9 9.23 17.84 -17.83
CA PRO A 9 8.38 16.77 -18.32
C PRO A 9 7.05 17.37 -18.78
N GLU A 10 6.65 17.05 -20.02
CA GLU A 10 5.33 17.38 -20.53
C GLU A 10 4.22 16.76 -19.65
N PRO A 11 3.06 17.45 -19.52
CA PRO A 11 1.98 17.03 -18.64
C PRO A 11 1.19 15.89 -19.26
N LYS A 12 1.75 14.68 -19.27
CA LYS A 12 1.03 13.44 -19.59
C LYS A 12 1.53 12.32 -18.72
N ILE A 13 1.12 12.31 -17.46
CA ILE A 13 1.37 11.14 -16.61
C ILE A 13 0.11 10.86 -15.78
N ALA A 14 -0.81 10.16 -16.41
CA ALA A 14 -1.63 9.18 -15.71
C ALA A 14 -0.69 8.04 -15.29
N VAL A 15 -0.45 7.85 -14.00
CA VAL A 15 -0.12 6.49 -13.54
C VAL A 15 -0.77 6.18 -12.20
N GLU A 16 -1.72 5.27 -12.30
CA GLU A 16 -2.08 4.35 -11.23
C GLU A 16 -0.83 3.53 -10.87
N PHE A 17 -0.23 3.82 -9.72
CA PHE A 17 0.67 2.89 -9.06
C PHE A 17 0.09 2.55 -7.70
N GLU A 18 -0.34 1.30 -7.57
CA GLU A 18 -0.84 0.73 -6.32
C GLU A 18 0.18 0.89 -5.19
N ASN A 19 -0.36 1.13 -4.00
CA ASN A 19 0.37 1.43 -2.77
C ASN A 19 1.47 0.42 -2.43
N GLN A 20 2.69 0.66 -2.92
CA GLN A 20 3.89 0.02 -2.38
C GLN A 20 4.34 0.81 -1.15
N LEU A 21 3.65 0.57 -0.02
CA LEU A 21 4.14 0.87 1.33
C LEU A 21 5.23 -0.13 1.79
N VAL A 22 5.59 -1.08 0.92
CA VAL A 22 6.48 -2.21 1.19
C VAL A 22 7.90 -1.77 1.59
N CYS A 23 8.33 -0.56 1.22
CA CYS A 23 9.73 -0.18 1.35
C CYS A 23 10.17 0.34 2.75
N HIS A 24 9.27 0.41 3.73
CA HIS A 24 9.63 0.77 5.12
C HIS A 24 9.41 -0.36 6.13
N ILE A 25 8.83 -1.48 5.70
CA ILE A 25 8.60 -2.66 6.54
C ILE A 25 9.72 -3.64 6.19
N CYS A 26 10.83 -3.59 6.93
CA CYS A 26 11.86 -4.63 6.89
C CYS A 26 11.69 -5.51 8.12
N ASP A 27 11.49 -6.81 7.93
CA ASP A 27 11.66 -7.79 8.99
C ASP A 27 13.11 -7.74 9.48
N ASP A 28 13.34 -8.07 10.76
CA ASP A 28 14.68 -8.01 11.37
C ASP A 28 15.69 -8.99 10.74
N GLU A 29 15.23 -9.89 9.87
CA GLU A 29 16.04 -10.86 9.11
C GLU A 29 16.57 -10.31 7.77
N LEU A 30 16.07 -9.14 7.31
CA LEU A 30 16.53 -8.50 6.07
C LEU A 30 17.69 -7.53 6.36
N GLU A 31 18.80 -7.68 5.63
CA GLU A 31 19.89 -6.69 5.65
C GLU A 31 19.35 -5.30 5.24
N ARG A 32 19.79 -4.26 5.95
CA ARG A 32 19.39 -2.85 5.77
C ARG A 32 20.54 -2.04 5.12
N PRO A 33 20.88 -2.29 3.84
CA PRO A 33 22.12 -1.79 3.24
C PRO A 33 22.13 -0.28 2.98
N ASN A 34 20.96 0.35 2.84
CA ASN A 34 20.85 1.76 2.46
C ASN A 34 19.88 2.50 3.37
N HIS A 35 20.18 3.76 3.63
CA HIS A 35 19.32 4.67 4.40
C HIS A 35 18.76 5.73 3.46
N CYS A 36 17.50 6.12 3.66
CA CYS A 36 16.92 7.24 2.91
C CYS A 36 17.39 8.55 3.54
N ASP A 37 18.15 9.36 2.80
CA ASP A 37 18.67 10.64 3.32
C ASP A 37 17.57 11.70 3.54
N PHE A 38 16.38 11.46 3.00
CA PHE A 38 15.23 12.35 3.20
C PHE A 38 14.43 12.06 4.48
N CYS A 39 14.27 10.79 4.87
CA CYS A 39 13.48 10.41 6.05
C CYS A 39 14.26 9.65 7.13
N GLY A 40 15.54 9.36 6.90
CA GLY A 40 16.42 8.62 7.80
C GLY A 40 16.08 7.13 7.97
N LYS A 41 15.01 6.64 7.33
CA LYS A 41 14.59 5.24 7.47
C LYS A 41 15.49 4.32 6.67
N SER A 42 15.81 3.18 7.27
CA SER A 42 16.50 2.09 6.60
C SER A 42 15.61 1.49 5.50
N THR A 43 16.23 1.17 4.37
CA THR A 43 15.57 0.54 3.21
C THR A 43 16.12 -0.88 3.07
N CYS A 44 15.24 -1.86 2.83
CA CYS A 44 15.64 -3.25 2.65
C CYS A 44 16.24 -3.44 1.24
N SER A 45 16.99 -4.52 1.00
CA SER A 45 17.60 -4.82 -0.30
C SER A 45 16.62 -4.85 -1.49
N ASN A 46 15.36 -5.20 -1.25
CA ASN A 46 14.30 -5.23 -2.28
C ASN A 46 13.67 -3.85 -2.56
N CYS A 47 14.05 -2.81 -1.84
CA CYS A 47 13.59 -1.45 -2.10
C CYS A 47 14.27 -0.84 -3.33
N LEU A 48 13.48 -0.23 -4.21
CA LEU A 48 14.02 0.64 -5.24
C LEU A 48 14.52 1.95 -4.60
N VAL A 49 15.84 2.11 -4.56
CA VAL A 49 16.49 3.35 -4.15
C VAL A 49 16.60 4.27 -5.37
N LYS A 50 15.90 5.40 -5.33
CA LYS A 50 16.06 6.48 -6.29
C LYS A 50 17.12 7.44 -5.77
N ARG A 51 17.55 8.35 -6.64
CA ARG A 51 18.72 9.17 -6.38
C ARG A 51 18.43 10.61 -6.80
N ARG A 52 18.57 11.57 -5.87
CA ARG A 52 18.27 12.99 -6.10
C ARG A 52 19.27 13.92 -5.45
N LYS A 53 19.41 15.12 -6.02
CA LYS A 53 20.10 16.26 -5.39
C LYS A 53 19.15 16.91 -4.39
N LEU A 54 19.58 17.07 -3.14
CA LEU A 54 18.76 17.69 -2.09
C LEU A 54 19.06 19.18 -1.94
N ASN A 55 20.34 19.57 -1.94
CA ASN A 55 20.80 20.97 -1.94
C ASN A 55 22.21 21.15 -2.55
N ASP A 56 22.94 20.06 -2.69
CA ASP A 56 24.30 19.94 -3.17
C ASP A 56 24.34 19.19 -4.50
N GLU A 57 25.51 19.17 -5.14
CA GLU A 57 25.69 18.45 -6.40
C GLU A 57 25.79 16.93 -6.22
N VAL A 58 25.73 16.46 -4.97
CA VAL A 58 25.78 15.04 -4.60
C VAL A 58 24.41 14.39 -4.75
N LEU A 59 24.43 13.15 -5.20
CA LEU A 59 23.24 12.37 -5.50
C LEU A 59 22.91 11.47 -4.31
N HIS A 60 21.91 11.87 -3.54
CA HIS A 60 21.51 11.20 -2.31
C HIS A 60 20.52 10.05 -2.57
N PRO A 61 20.68 8.89 -1.90
CA PRO A 61 19.69 7.82 -1.91
C PRO A 61 18.38 8.26 -1.26
N VAL A 62 17.28 8.08 -1.98
CA VAL A 62 15.91 8.38 -1.55
C VAL A 62 15.04 7.16 -1.77
N CYS A 63 14.24 6.80 -0.76
CA CYS A 63 13.29 5.70 -0.91
C CYS A 63 12.14 6.09 -1.86
N GLU A 64 11.55 5.10 -2.52
CA GLU A 64 10.43 5.28 -3.43
C GLU A 64 9.24 6.05 -2.83
N TYR A 65 8.98 5.87 -1.53
CA TYR A 65 7.94 6.63 -0.81
C TYR A 65 8.24 8.13 -0.77
N CYS A 66 9.45 8.51 -0.33
CA CYS A 66 9.85 9.91 -0.25
C CYS A 66 9.97 10.55 -1.64
N GLU A 67 10.47 9.79 -2.61
CA GLU A 67 10.55 10.19 -4.00
C GLU A 67 9.17 10.56 -4.58
N ARG A 68 8.17 9.74 -4.32
CA ARG A 68 6.78 9.97 -4.75
C ARG A 68 6.20 11.24 -4.12
N ILE A 69 6.36 11.45 -2.82
CA ILE A 69 5.88 12.66 -2.14
C ILE A 69 6.56 13.90 -2.71
N PHE A 70 7.85 13.81 -3.00
CA PHE A 70 8.60 14.92 -3.59
C PHE A 70 8.06 15.28 -4.98
N LEU A 71 7.87 14.29 -5.86
CA LEU A 71 7.29 14.48 -7.19
C LEU A 71 5.87 15.06 -7.13
N GLU A 72 5.03 14.53 -6.23
CA GLU A 72 3.67 15.03 -6.03
C GLU A 72 3.67 16.50 -5.61
N ARG A 73 4.56 16.90 -4.69
CA ARG A 73 4.71 18.30 -4.29
C ARG A 73 5.13 19.19 -5.45
N ILE A 74 6.10 18.78 -6.26
CA ILE A 74 6.53 19.56 -7.43
C ILE A 74 5.36 19.77 -8.39
N LEU A 75 4.61 18.71 -8.69
CA LEU A 75 3.46 18.78 -9.58
C LEU A 75 2.41 19.77 -9.06
N ILE A 76 2.05 19.67 -7.77
CA ILE A 76 1.08 20.59 -7.14
C ILE A 76 1.57 22.04 -7.21
N LEU A 77 2.84 22.29 -6.89
CA LEU A 77 3.42 23.63 -6.94
C LEU A 77 3.45 24.20 -8.35
N SER A 78 3.80 23.38 -9.35
CA SER A 78 3.81 23.78 -10.75
C SER A 78 2.41 24.13 -11.27
N ALA A 79 1.41 23.29 -10.97
CA ALA A 79 0.02 23.55 -11.34
C ALA A 79 -0.54 24.80 -10.66
N LYS A 80 -0.18 25.02 -9.39
CA LYS A 80 -0.56 26.25 -8.66
C LYS A 80 0.04 27.49 -9.32
N LYS A 81 1.34 27.45 -9.63
CA LYS A 81 2.05 28.54 -10.32
C LYS A 81 1.44 28.84 -11.69
N GLN A 82 1.19 27.81 -12.49
CA GLN A 82 0.56 27.94 -13.80
C GLN A 82 -0.83 28.57 -13.71
N ARG A 83 -1.65 28.15 -12.73
CA ARG A 83 -2.96 28.74 -12.48
C ARG A 83 -2.88 30.22 -12.12
N GLU A 84 -1.92 30.61 -11.28
CA GLU A 84 -1.70 32.00 -10.89
C GLU A 84 -1.26 32.85 -12.10
N GLU A 85 -0.34 32.35 -12.92
CA GLU A 85 0.09 33.02 -14.16
C GLU A 85 -1.06 33.21 -15.15
N LEU A 86 -1.89 32.17 -15.36
CA LEU A 86 -3.07 32.25 -16.21
C LEU A 86 -4.14 33.21 -15.65
N ALA A 87 -4.31 33.28 -14.33
CA ALA A 87 -5.24 34.22 -13.71
C ALA A 87 -4.78 35.67 -13.90
N ILE A 88 -3.48 35.95 -13.76
CA ILE A 88 -2.91 37.28 -14.05
C ILE A 88 -3.07 37.62 -15.54
N SER A 89 -2.80 36.67 -16.43
CA SER A 89 -2.97 36.85 -17.87
C SER A 89 -4.43 37.14 -18.24
N LEU A 90 -5.38 36.44 -17.62
CA LEU A 90 -6.82 36.66 -17.81
C LEU A 90 -7.23 38.07 -17.37
N GLU A 91 -6.74 38.54 -16.23
CA GLU A 91 -7.04 39.89 -15.73
C GLU A 91 -6.50 40.96 -16.69
N SER A 92 -5.26 40.81 -17.15
CA SER A 92 -4.68 41.70 -18.17
C SER A 92 -5.50 41.71 -19.46
N ALA A 93 -5.94 40.54 -19.95
CA ALA A 93 -6.76 40.42 -21.15
C ALA A 93 -8.14 41.08 -20.98
N ASN A 94 -8.74 40.99 -19.80
CA ASN A 94 -10.01 41.68 -19.49
C ASN A 94 -9.85 43.20 -19.50
N VAL A 95 -8.77 43.72 -18.92
CA VAL A 95 -8.45 45.16 -18.92
C VAL A 95 -8.19 45.66 -20.35
N GLU A 96 -7.42 44.94 -21.14
CA GLU A 96 -7.16 45.28 -22.54
C GLU A 96 -8.46 45.32 -23.37
N LEU A 97 -9.31 44.30 -23.21
CA LEU A 97 -10.62 44.27 -23.87
C LEU A 97 -11.52 45.42 -23.44
N ALA A 98 -11.52 45.79 -22.16
CA ALA A 98 -12.29 46.93 -21.67
C ALA A 98 -11.80 48.25 -22.33
N ASN A 99 -10.48 48.44 -22.38
CA ASN A 99 -9.88 49.61 -23.02
C ASN A 99 -10.19 49.68 -24.52
N LYS A 100 -10.05 48.56 -25.25
CA LYS A 100 -10.38 48.48 -26.69
C LYS A 100 -11.86 48.76 -26.93
N ARG A 101 -12.76 48.22 -26.09
CA ARG A 101 -14.20 48.53 -26.18
C ARG A 101 -14.48 50.00 -25.93
N GLN A 102 -13.84 50.62 -24.93
CA GLN A 102 -14.00 52.05 -24.66
C GLN A 102 -13.53 52.92 -25.84
N GLN A 103 -12.39 52.58 -26.45
CA GLN A 103 -11.90 53.23 -27.67
C GLN A 103 -12.87 53.06 -28.84
N LEU A 104 -13.47 51.88 -28.99
CA LEU A 104 -14.48 51.64 -30.02
C LEU A 104 -15.71 52.53 -29.83
N TYR A 105 -16.19 52.67 -28.60
CA TYR A 105 -17.30 53.58 -28.28
C TYR A 105 -16.96 55.03 -28.61
N SER A 106 -15.75 55.50 -28.30
CA SER A 106 -15.36 56.88 -28.62
C SER A 106 -15.27 57.14 -30.13
N PHE A 107 -14.70 56.21 -30.90
CA PHE A 107 -14.67 56.33 -32.37
C PHE A 107 -16.07 56.26 -32.99
N LYS A 108 -16.95 55.38 -32.49
CA LYS A 108 -18.35 55.31 -32.94
C LYS A 108 -19.09 56.64 -32.72
N ASN A 109 -18.88 57.29 -31.57
CA ASN A 109 -19.48 58.59 -31.27
C ASN A 109 -18.96 59.71 -32.18
N LEU A 110 -17.66 59.72 -32.48
CA LEU A 110 -17.05 60.67 -33.42
C LEU A 110 -17.61 60.54 -34.83
N LEU A 111 -17.78 59.30 -35.33
CA LEU A 111 -18.42 59.04 -36.62
C LEU A 111 -19.88 59.46 -36.67
N HIS A 112 -20.62 59.28 -35.59
CA HIS A 112 -22.01 59.77 -35.50
C HIS A 112 -22.08 61.30 -35.65
N SER A 113 -21.04 62.01 -35.22
CA SER A 113 -20.94 63.47 -35.31
C SER A 113 -20.40 63.93 -36.68
N ASN A 114 -19.64 63.09 -37.40
CA ASN A 114 -19.08 63.35 -38.73
C ASN A 114 -19.18 62.11 -39.64
N PRO A 115 -20.35 61.85 -40.26
CA PRO A 115 -20.63 60.59 -40.98
C PRO A 115 -19.88 60.40 -42.31
N GLY A 116 -19.06 61.35 -42.76
CA GLY A 116 -18.27 61.26 -44.01
C GLY A 116 -16.78 60.97 -43.83
N GLU A 117 -16.32 60.76 -42.60
CA GLU A 117 -14.88 60.60 -42.31
C GLU A 117 -14.41 59.14 -42.47
N VAL A 118 -14.00 58.78 -43.69
CA VAL A 118 -13.50 57.43 -44.08
C VAL A 118 -12.41 56.89 -43.13
N THR A 119 -11.53 57.77 -42.64
CA THR A 119 -10.46 57.42 -41.70
C THR A 119 -10.99 56.83 -40.39
N SER A 120 -12.13 57.31 -39.91
CA SER A 120 -12.74 56.86 -38.66
C SER A 120 -13.43 55.50 -38.84
N GLU A 121 -13.98 55.21 -40.02
CA GLU A 121 -14.57 53.90 -40.34
C GLU A 121 -13.53 52.79 -40.40
N GLN A 122 -12.38 53.05 -41.05
CA GLN A 122 -11.27 52.10 -41.13
C GLN A 122 -10.68 51.77 -39.75
N LYS A 123 -10.57 52.79 -38.87
CA LYS A 123 -10.11 52.59 -37.48
C LYS A 123 -11.08 51.74 -36.67
N ILE A 124 -12.39 51.91 -36.85
CA ILE A 124 -13.41 51.07 -36.19
C ILE A 124 -13.29 49.62 -36.64
N GLN A 125 -13.21 49.36 -37.95
CA GLN A 125 -13.13 47.99 -38.48
C GLN A 125 -11.92 47.25 -37.91
N LYS A 126 -10.75 47.91 -37.92
CA LYS A 126 -9.53 47.35 -37.33
C LYS A 126 -9.69 47.07 -35.84
N LEU A 127 -10.32 47.98 -35.09
CA LEU A 127 -10.50 47.81 -33.66
C LEU A 127 -11.52 46.71 -33.32
N ASP A 128 -12.56 46.54 -34.14
CA ASP A 128 -13.50 45.42 -34.04
C ASP A 128 -12.77 44.07 -34.25
N GLU A 129 -11.88 43.96 -35.25
CA GLU A 129 -11.02 42.78 -35.46
C GLU A 129 -10.10 42.53 -34.25
N ASP A 130 -9.43 43.57 -33.75
CA ASP A 130 -8.54 43.48 -32.57
C ASP A 130 -9.29 43.07 -31.29
N ILE A 131 -10.58 43.39 -31.16
CA ILE A 131 -11.45 42.95 -30.06
C ILE A 131 -11.84 41.48 -30.22
N ILE A 132 -12.13 41.03 -31.44
CA ILE A 132 -12.45 39.62 -31.72
C ILE A 132 -11.24 38.76 -31.36
N GLU A 133 -10.05 39.13 -31.83
CA GLU A 133 -8.81 38.41 -31.54
C GLU A 133 -8.50 38.37 -30.03
N ALA A 134 -8.59 39.51 -29.34
CA ALA A 134 -8.40 39.55 -27.89
C ALA A 134 -9.45 38.73 -27.12
N THR A 135 -10.68 38.65 -27.64
CA THR A 135 -11.74 37.80 -27.07
C THR A 135 -11.42 36.32 -27.25
N TYR A 136 -10.88 35.93 -28.41
CA TYR A 136 -10.44 34.56 -28.66
C TYR A 136 -9.30 34.17 -27.70
N GLN A 137 -8.28 35.01 -27.57
CA GLN A 137 -7.16 34.78 -26.65
C GLN A 137 -7.61 34.65 -25.19
N LYS A 138 -8.51 35.54 -24.75
CA LYS A 138 -9.13 35.45 -23.42
C LYS A 138 -9.85 34.10 -23.22
N ASN A 139 -10.65 33.67 -24.19
CA ASN A 139 -11.39 32.41 -24.08
C ASN A 139 -10.45 31.20 -24.04
N SER A 140 -9.32 31.25 -24.75
CA SER A 140 -8.28 30.23 -24.66
C SER A 140 -7.70 30.11 -23.24
N ILE A 141 -7.46 31.23 -22.56
CA ILE A 141 -6.98 31.25 -21.17
C ILE A 141 -8.04 30.65 -20.22
N ILE A 142 -9.32 30.99 -20.43
CA ILE A 142 -10.43 30.44 -19.64
C ILE A 142 -10.50 28.92 -19.77
N LEU A 143 -10.38 28.39 -21.00
CA LEU A 143 -10.37 26.94 -21.24
C LEU A 143 -9.22 26.25 -20.49
N GLN A 144 -8.01 26.82 -20.52
CA GLN A 144 -6.87 26.28 -19.77
C GLN A 144 -7.10 26.29 -18.26
N LEU A 145 -7.69 27.35 -17.71
CA LEU A 145 -8.05 27.41 -16.28
C LEU A 145 -9.10 26.35 -15.92
N GLN A 146 -10.10 26.14 -16.76
CA GLN A 146 -11.12 25.09 -16.57
C GLN A 146 -10.51 23.69 -16.62
N GLU A 147 -9.56 23.45 -17.52
CA GLU A 147 -8.85 22.18 -17.61
C GLU A 147 -8.07 21.87 -16.32
N ILE A 148 -7.33 22.84 -15.79
CA ILE A 148 -6.60 22.71 -14.51
C ILE A 148 -7.58 22.41 -13.36
N GLU A 149 -8.73 23.06 -13.32
CA GLU A 149 -9.74 22.81 -12.28
C GLU A 149 -10.39 21.43 -12.41
N THR A 150 -10.61 20.96 -13.64
CA THR A 150 -11.13 19.62 -13.91
C THR A 150 -10.15 18.54 -13.46
N GLN A 151 -8.87 18.65 -13.84
CA GLN A 151 -7.81 17.75 -13.41
C GLN A 151 -7.69 17.69 -11.86
N LYS A 152 -7.87 18.84 -11.19
CA LYS A 152 -7.88 18.90 -9.72
C LYS A 152 -9.07 18.14 -9.10
N ILE A 153 -10.23 18.17 -9.72
CA ILE A 153 -11.42 17.43 -9.25
C ILE A 153 -11.20 15.93 -9.44
N GLU A 154 -10.73 15.51 -10.61
CA GLU A 154 -10.43 14.11 -10.92
C GLU A 154 -9.40 13.51 -9.95
N LEU A 155 -8.31 14.23 -9.68
CA LEU A 155 -7.30 13.81 -8.70
C LEU A 155 -7.89 13.65 -7.29
N LYS A 156 -8.79 14.54 -6.88
CA LYS A 156 -9.49 14.42 -5.58
C LYS A 156 -10.38 13.19 -5.54
N GLN A 157 -11.12 12.91 -6.60
CA GLN A 157 -11.99 11.73 -6.69
C GLN A 157 -11.16 10.44 -6.64
N SER A 158 -10.09 10.35 -7.43
CA SER A 158 -9.18 9.20 -7.41
C SER A 158 -8.57 8.97 -6.01
N ASN A 159 -8.21 10.04 -5.29
CA ASN A 159 -7.69 9.91 -3.92
C ASN A 159 -8.76 9.42 -2.93
N ILE A 160 -10.02 9.85 -3.08
CA ILE A 160 -11.14 9.35 -2.27
C ILE A 160 -11.35 7.85 -2.50
N GLU A 161 -11.37 7.41 -3.76
CA GLU A 161 -11.52 5.98 -4.12
C GLU A 161 -10.38 5.13 -3.55
N LYS A 162 -9.14 5.61 -3.64
CA LYS A 162 -7.97 4.95 -3.03
C LYS A 162 -8.12 4.85 -1.51
N THR A 163 -8.63 5.89 -0.86
CA THR A 163 -8.84 5.91 0.59
C THR A 163 -9.90 4.90 1.00
N GLN A 164 -11.03 4.87 0.29
CA GLN A 164 -12.09 3.89 0.51
C GLN A 164 -11.59 2.45 0.32
N SER A 165 -10.75 2.20 -0.70
CA SER A 165 -10.13 0.88 -0.89
C SER A 165 -9.23 0.48 0.27
N ILE A 166 -8.44 1.42 0.80
CA ILE A 166 -7.60 1.18 1.98
C ILE A 166 -8.47 0.87 3.20
N ASP A 167 -9.53 1.63 3.45
CA ASP A 167 -10.44 1.42 4.57
C ASP A 167 -11.08 0.02 4.52
N ILE A 168 -11.53 -0.40 3.33
CA ILE A 168 -12.07 -1.76 3.12
C ILE A 168 -11.01 -2.83 3.43
N LYS A 169 -9.77 -2.64 2.96
CA LYS A 169 -8.65 -3.56 3.24
C LYS A 169 -8.33 -3.60 4.74
N GLN A 170 -8.39 -2.46 5.43
CA GLN A 170 -8.13 -2.34 6.86
C GLN A 170 -9.21 -3.06 7.69
N VAL A 171 -10.48 -2.93 7.33
CA VAL A 171 -11.57 -3.68 7.99
C VAL A 171 -11.37 -5.19 7.85
N LYS A 172 -11.07 -5.69 6.65
CA LYS A 172 -10.78 -7.12 6.42
C LYS A 172 -9.57 -7.61 7.22
N LEU A 173 -8.53 -6.79 7.31
CA LEU A 173 -7.36 -7.10 8.13
C LEU A 173 -7.73 -7.19 9.60
N GLN A 174 -8.53 -6.25 10.11
CA GLN A 174 -8.99 -6.25 11.50
C GLN A 174 -9.84 -7.49 11.84
N GLU A 175 -10.71 -7.92 10.94
CA GLU A 175 -11.48 -9.17 11.10
C GLU A 175 -10.57 -10.39 11.21
N THR A 176 -9.49 -10.42 10.42
CA THR A 176 -8.51 -11.51 10.43
C THR A 176 -7.72 -11.51 11.74
N ILE A 177 -7.30 -10.33 12.22
CA ILE A 177 -6.63 -10.16 13.51
C ILE A 177 -7.55 -10.64 14.65
N ASN A 178 -8.82 -10.25 14.64
CA ASN A 178 -9.77 -10.66 15.68
C ASN A 178 -9.97 -12.19 15.70
N LYS A 179 -10.02 -12.85 14.54
CA LYS A 179 -10.07 -14.32 14.46
C LYS A 179 -8.81 -14.96 15.04
N ALA A 180 -7.63 -14.47 14.66
CA ALA A 180 -6.36 -14.96 15.16
C ALA A 180 -6.24 -14.77 16.68
N GLN A 181 -6.71 -13.64 17.20
CA GLN A 181 -6.73 -13.36 18.64
C GLN A 181 -7.62 -14.35 19.38
N LYS A 182 -8.82 -14.66 18.86
CA LYS A 182 -9.69 -15.67 19.46
C LYS A 182 -9.00 -17.05 19.53
N SER A 183 -8.36 -17.47 18.43
CA SER A 183 -7.61 -18.74 18.43
C SER A 183 -6.43 -18.72 19.40
N LYS A 184 -5.78 -17.56 19.60
CA LYS A 184 -4.73 -17.40 20.61
C LYS A 184 -5.29 -17.57 22.02
N ASP A 185 -6.41 -16.94 22.34
CA ASP A 185 -7.05 -17.05 23.67
C ASP A 185 -7.44 -18.51 23.97
N GLU A 186 -7.95 -19.25 22.98
CA GLU A 186 -8.25 -20.69 23.10
C GLU A 186 -6.99 -21.53 23.40
N LEU A 187 -5.86 -21.21 22.76
CA LEU A 187 -4.58 -21.88 23.01
C LEU A 187 -4.02 -21.56 24.40
N GLU A 188 -4.16 -20.32 24.86
CA GLU A 188 -3.76 -19.90 26.22
C GLU A 188 -4.58 -20.64 27.29
N ASP A 189 -5.88 -20.85 27.05
CA ASP A 189 -6.74 -21.64 27.93
C ASP A 189 -6.32 -23.11 27.99
N ILE A 190 -5.97 -23.72 26.85
CA ILE A 190 -5.44 -25.09 26.81
C ILE A 190 -4.10 -25.16 27.55
N GLN A 191 -3.22 -24.18 27.36
CA GLN A 191 -1.93 -24.12 28.05
C GLN A 191 -2.13 -24.06 29.57
N ARG A 192 -3.08 -23.23 30.05
CA ARG A 192 -3.43 -23.14 31.47
C ARG A 192 -3.91 -24.48 32.04
N GLN A 193 -4.75 -25.21 31.30
CA GLN A 193 -5.20 -26.55 31.72
C GLN A 193 -4.02 -27.52 31.83
N ILE A 194 -3.10 -27.52 30.86
CA ILE A 194 -1.89 -28.35 30.91
C ILE A 194 -1.05 -28.01 32.14
N ASP A 195 -0.83 -26.73 32.41
CA ASP A 195 -0.04 -26.28 33.57
C ASP A 195 -0.66 -26.72 34.89
N GLU A 196 -2.00 -26.68 35.01
CA GLU A 196 -2.73 -27.18 36.18
C GLU A 196 -2.59 -28.71 36.36
N PHE A 197 -2.71 -29.47 35.27
CA PHE A 197 -2.45 -30.93 35.31
C PHE A 197 -1.01 -31.23 35.74
N LEU A 198 -0.03 -30.50 35.20
CA LEU A 198 1.38 -30.66 35.55
C LEU A 198 1.65 -30.33 37.03
N ALA A 199 0.97 -29.32 37.59
CA ALA A 199 1.08 -28.97 39.00
C ALA A 199 0.51 -30.05 39.95
N ASN A 200 -0.48 -30.83 39.50
CA ASN A 200 -1.11 -31.89 40.29
C ASN A 200 -0.38 -33.24 40.22
N LEU A 201 0.45 -33.48 39.19
CA LEU A 201 1.23 -34.72 39.02
C LEU A 201 2.06 -35.14 40.24
N PRO A 202 2.78 -34.25 40.96
CA PRO A 202 3.59 -34.64 42.12
C PRO A 202 2.75 -35.19 43.27
N MET A 203 1.54 -34.66 43.48
CA MET A 203 0.64 -35.13 44.53
C MET A 203 0.10 -36.53 44.19
N LEU A 204 -0.30 -36.75 42.94
CA LEU A 204 -0.73 -38.06 42.43
C LEU A 204 0.40 -39.10 42.50
N ASP A 205 1.64 -38.72 42.16
CA ASP A 205 2.81 -39.60 42.29
C ASP A 205 3.10 -39.95 43.77
N ALA A 206 2.95 -38.99 44.68
CA ALA A 206 3.08 -39.22 46.11
C ALA A 206 1.98 -40.13 46.67
N GLU A 207 0.72 -39.95 46.24
CA GLU A 207 -0.41 -40.83 46.60
C GLU A 207 -0.21 -42.24 46.07
N GLN A 208 0.24 -42.40 44.83
CA GLN A 208 0.50 -43.71 44.24
C GLN A 208 1.63 -44.44 44.97
N LYS A 209 2.72 -43.74 45.30
CA LYS A 209 3.82 -44.28 46.12
C LYS A 209 3.35 -44.66 47.52
N SER A 210 2.50 -43.84 48.15
CA SER A 210 1.89 -44.14 49.45
C SER A 210 1.01 -45.39 49.40
N ALA A 211 0.14 -45.51 48.39
CA ALA A 211 -0.71 -46.67 48.17
C ALA A 211 0.11 -47.95 47.94
N LEU A 212 1.22 -47.87 47.19
CA LEU A 212 2.15 -48.97 47.02
C LEU A 212 2.80 -49.39 48.35
N THR A 213 3.17 -48.44 49.21
CA THR A 213 3.72 -48.78 50.55
C THR A 213 2.69 -49.34 51.53
N GLN A 214 1.39 -49.11 51.32
CA GLN A 214 0.32 -49.68 52.13
C GLN A 214 -0.12 -51.07 51.68
N LEU A 215 0.27 -51.51 50.49
CA LEU A 215 0.08 -52.89 50.06
C LEU A 215 1.05 -53.80 50.81
N ASP A 216 0.50 -54.73 51.59
CA ASP A 216 1.28 -55.74 52.29
C ASP A 216 1.76 -56.82 51.29
N PHE A 217 3.01 -56.69 50.86
CA PHE A 217 3.65 -57.65 49.96
C PHE A 217 4.09 -58.95 50.66
N SER A 218 3.87 -59.10 51.97
CA SER A 218 4.25 -60.32 52.69
C SER A 218 3.49 -61.57 52.20
N ASN A 219 2.34 -61.39 51.54
CA ASN A 219 1.58 -62.48 50.90
C ASN A 219 1.99 -62.72 49.43
N TYR A 220 2.70 -61.80 48.79
CA TYR A 220 3.16 -61.95 47.40
C TYR A 220 4.28 -62.99 47.28
N GLU A 221 5.19 -63.08 48.25
CA GLU A 221 6.19 -64.16 48.32
C GLU A 221 5.55 -65.55 48.39
N GLN A 222 4.36 -65.69 48.99
CA GLN A 222 3.66 -66.98 49.06
C GLN A 222 2.96 -67.34 47.74
N ILE A 223 2.42 -66.36 47.01
CA ILE A 223 1.75 -66.58 45.71
C ILE A 223 2.78 -66.91 44.61
N PHE A 224 3.97 -66.29 44.64
CA PHE A 224 5.03 -66.53 43.64
C PHE A 224 5.85 -67.80 43.88
N ARG A 225 5.86 -68.35 45.11
CA ARG A 225 6.45 -69.68 45.36
C ARG A 225 5.63 -70.83 44.78
N GLY A 226 4.35 -70.59 44.44
CA GLY A 226 3.42 -71.62 43.94
C GLY A 226 3.02 -71.48 42.46
N SER A 227 3.50 -70.49 41.73
CA SER A 227 3.08 -70.24 40.35
C SER A 227 4.25 -70.32 39.36
N ASN A 228 4.05 -71.07 38.25
CA ASN A 228 4.99 -71.29 37.14
C ASN A 228 5.24 -70.01 36.31
N LEU A 229 5.66 -68.93 36.97
CA LEU A 229 5.97 -67.65 36.35
C LEU A 229 7.02 -67.73 35.22
N PRO A 230 8.08 -68.58 35.31
CA PRO A 230 9.01 -68.76 34.21
C PRO A 230 8.35 -69.30 32.94
N GLU A 231 7.31 -70.11 33.09
CA GLU A 231 6.62 -70.79 31.98
C GLU A 231 5.65 -69.83 31.26
N LEU A 232 4.99 -68.93 32.00
CA LEU A 232 4.17 -67.86 31.41
C LEU A 232 5.01 -66.80 30.68
N MET A 233 6.13 -66.39 31.28
CA MET A 233 7.09 -65.47 30.66
C MET A 233 7.64 -66.02 29.34
N ASN A 234 7.92 -67.34 29.30
CA ASN A 234 8.41 -68.02 28.10
C ASN A 234 7.32 -68.12 27.01
N GLN A 235 6.08 -68.40 27.38
CA GLN A 235 4.95 -68.40 26.41
C GLN A 235 4.68 -67.01 25.83
N GLN A 236 4.89 -65.94 26.60
CA GLN A 236 4.70 -64.57 26.14
C GLN A 236 5.84 -64.09 25.22
N ALA A 237 7.09 -64.51 25.50
CA ALA A 237 8.23 -64.29 24.62
C ALA A 237 8.09 -65.05 23.27
N ILE A 238 7.59 -66.29 23.31
CA ILE A 238 7.31 -67.09 22.10
C ILE A 238 6.22 -66.40 21.24
N LYS A 239 5.15 -65.86 21.86
CA LYS A 239 4.11 -65.11 21.13
C LYS A 239 4.64 -63.83 20.47
N GLN A 240 5.55 -63.09 21.11
CA GLN A 240 6.14 -61.89 20.52
C GLN A 240 7.09 -62.20 19.35
N SER A 241 7.79 -63.35 19.39
CA SER A 241 8.67 -63.78 18.31
C SER A 241 7.95 -64.20 17.01
N GLN A 242 6.69 -64.61 17.10
CA GLN A 242 5.87 -65.03 15.94
C GLN A 242 5.21 -63.86 15.20
N ILE A 243 5.07 -62.68 15.83
CA ILE A 243 4.48 -61.48 15.21
C ILE A 243 5.50 -60.76 14.31
N GLY A 244 6.81 -61.00 14.49
CA GLY A 244 7.90 -60.36 13.73
C GLY A 244 8.22 -60.96 12.35
N GLN A 245 7.47 -61.94 11.85
CA GLN A 245 7.72 -62.60 10.55
C GLN A 245 6.49 -62.54 9.62
N GLN A 246 6.15 -61.35 9.11
CA GLN A 246 5.51 -61.24 7.81
C GLN A 246 6.22 -60.16 6.95
N PRO A 247 6.40 -60.40 5.64
CA PRO A 247 7.39 -59.67 4.85
C PRO A 247 6.88 -58.32 4.32
N ASN A 248 7.77 -57.33 4.41
CA ASN A 248 7.75 -56.08 3.65
C ASN A 248 7.58 -56.34 2.14
N SER A 249 6.64 -55.66 1.49
CA SER A 249 6.77 -55.33 0.07
C SER A 249 6.28 -53.91 -0.22
N LYS A 250 7.05 -53.26 -1.10
CA LYS A 250 7.13 -51.83 -1.39
C LYS A 250 6.25 -51.42 -2.59
N LYS A 251 5.84 -50.15 -2.57
CA LYS A 251 5.72 -49.15 -3.67
C LYS A 251 4.45 -49.10 -4.60
N LYS A 252 3.72 -47.96 -4.47
CA LYS A 252 3.37 -46.86 -5.44
C LYS A 252 2.69 -47.19 -6.80
N PRO A 253 2.13 -46.19 -7.55
CA PRO A 253 1.22 -45.06 -7.25
C PRO A 253 0.04 -44.94 -8.28
N ASP A 254 -0.67 -43.80 -8.26
CA ASP A 254 -1.64 -43.24 -9.25
C ASP A 254 -3.09 -43.75 -9.27
N GLN A 255 -4.04 -42.85 -8.98
CA GLN A 255 -4.97 -42.30 -10.00
C GLN A 255 -5.77 -41.10 -9.48
N LYS A 256 -5.93 -40.14 -10.39
CA LYS A 256 -6.71 -38.90 -10.30
C LYS A 256 -8.20 -39.19 -10.29
N GLU A 257 -8.97 -38.45 -9.49
CA GLU A 257 -10.33 -38.05 -9.87
C GLU A 257 -10.54 -36.58 -9.49
N GLU A 258 -10.55 -35.73 -10.51
CA GLU A 258 -11.16 -34.40 -10.46
C GLU A 258 -12.68 -34.58 -10.52
N CYS A 259 -13.42 -33.81 -9.72
CA CYS A 259 -14.65 -33.20 -10.21
C CYS A 259 -14.98 -31.92 -9.44
N ASN A 260 -14.85 -30.80 -10.15
CA ASN A 260 -15.48 -29.51 -9.90
C ASN A 260 -16.99 -29.66 -9.73
N ILE A 261 -17.65 -28.78 -8.98
CA ILE A 261 -18.85 -28.01 -9.44
C ILE A 261 -18.95 -26.70 -8.62
N PHE A 262 -18.81 -25.58 -9.35
CA PHE A 262 -19.44 -24.25 -9.26
C PHE A 262 -19.76 -23.57 -7.92
#